data_AF-C3LWU4-F1
#
_entry.id   AF-C3LWU4-F1
#
_cell.length_a   1.000
_cell.length_b   1.000
_cell.length_c   1.000
_cell.angle_alpha   90.00
_cell.angle_beta   90.00
_cell.angle_gamma   90.00
#
_symmetry.space_group_name_H-M   'P 1'
#
loop_
_entity.id
_entity.type
_entity.pdbx_description
1 polymer ?
#
loop_
_entity_poly.entity_id
_entity_poly.type
_entity_poly.pdbx_seq_one_letter_code
_entity_poly.pdbx_strand_id
1 'polypeptide(L)'
;MVWRKRTAVLLGMVSLNAMGAPICEVTINQLQDVDRGYQVFEHDGSKTISPNPPLRCAEISLTLSQHQQKVAVWLTKRLKATLINGREVEATQLSFRKEDLKAGYVSFDAHQAKSAYVCFDEDAAAIRTIECDWN
;
A
#
# COMPACT_ATOMS: atom_id res chain seq x y z
N MET A 1 -58.30 44.28 -0.61
CA MET A 1 -56.83 44.27 -0.82
C MET A 1 -56.17 43.73 0.43
N VAL A 2 -55.44 42.62 0.35
CA VAL A 2 -54.08 42.41 0.91
C VAL A 2 -53.65 41.01 0.42
N TRP A 3 -52.79 40.98 -0.58
CA TRP A 3 -52.24 39.78 -1.20
C TRP A 3 -50.89 39.50 -0.56
N ARG A 4 -50.78 38.43 0.25
CA ARG A 4 -49.55 38.08 0.96
C ARG A 4 -48.76 37.06 0.14
N LYS A 5 -47.80 37.53 -0.66
CA LYS A 5 -46.84 36.70 -1.40
C LYS A 5 -45.90 36.02 -0.40
N ARG A 6 -45.90 34.68 -0.35
CA ARG A 6 -44.86 33.90 0.35
C ARG A 6 -43.78 33.54 -0.66
N THR A 7 -42.61 34.15 -0.50
CA THR A 7 -41.37 33.80 -1.20
C THR A 7 -40.85 32.48 -0.64
N ALA A 8 -40.89 31.42 -1.46
CA ALA A 8 -40.21 30.16 -1.17
C ALA A 8 -38.73 30.34 -1.51
N VAL A 9 -37.88 30.39 -0.49
CA VAL A 9 -36.42 30.28 -0.65
C VAL A 9 -36.11 28.80 -0.85
N LEU A 10 -35.95 28.39 -2.10
CA LEU A 10 -35.38 27.08 -2.45
C LEU A 10 -33.88 27.12 -2.17
N LEU A 11 -33.48 26.59 -1.02
CA LEU A 11 -32.08 26.20 -0.78
C LEU A 11 -31.75 25.04 -1.75
N GLY A 12 -31.13 25.37 -2.87
CA GLY A 12 -30.46 24.39 -3.70
C GLY A 12 -29.31 23.77 -2.93
N MET A 13 -29.47 22.53 -2.47
CA MET A 13 -28.35 21.70 -2.03
C MET A 13 -27.48 21.42 -3.26
N VAL A 14 -26.42 22.20 -3.42
CA VAL A 14 -25.33 21.86 -4.32
C VAL A 14 -24.56 20.74 -3.62
N SER A 15 -24.88 19.49 -3.92
CA SER A 15 -24.02 18.36 -3.59
C SER A 15 -22.74 18.50 -4.41
N LEU A 16 -21.70 19.09 -3.83
CA LEU A 16 -20.36 18.99 -4.35
C LEU A 16 -19.95 17.52 -4.31
N ASN A 17 -19.94 16.87 -5.47
CA ASN A 17 -19.20 15.64 -5.66
C ASN A 17 -17.70 15.99 -5.58
N ALA A 18 -17.18 16.12 -4.36
CA ALA A 18 -15.75 16.05 -4.16
C ALA A 18 -15.32 14.65 -4.59
N MET A 19 -14.71 14.54 -5.77
CA MET A 19 -14.03 13.32 -6.19
C MET A 19 -12.81 13.15 -5.27
N GLY A 20 -13.04 12.56 -4.10
CA GLY A 20 -11.98 12.20 -3.16
C GLY A 20 -11.05 11.14 -3.74
N ALA A 21 -9.85 11.03 -3.17
CA ALA A 21 -8.94 9.94 -3.50
C ALA A 21 -9.65 8.58 -3.37
N PRO A 22 -9.33 7.61 -4.24
CA PRO A 22 -9.94 6.30 -4.17
C PRO A 22 -9.59 5.64 -2.83
N ILE A 23 -10.54 4.88 -2.30
CA ILE A 23 -10.25 3.95 -1.22
C ILE A 23 -9.35 2.87 -1.82
N CYS A 24 -8.23 2.61 -1.15
CA CYS A 24 -7.31 1.56 -1.53
C CYS A 24 -7.32 0.47 -0.46
N GLU A 25 -7.66 -0.74 -0.88
CA GLU A 25 -7.70 -1.93 -0.03
C GLU A 25 -6.54 -2.84 -0.39
N VAL A 26 -5.84 -3.32 0.64
CA VAL A 26 -4.76 -4.31 0.50
C VAL A 26 -5.20 -5.62 1.13
N THR A 27 -5.07 -6.71 0.39
CA THR A 27 -5.18 -8.07 0.92
C THR A 27 -3.82 -8.74 0.86
N ILE A 28 -3.36 -9.31 1.97
CA ILE A 28 -2.14 -10.13 2.00
C ILE A 28 -2.51 -11.53 1.54
N ASN A 29 -2.00 -11.95 0.39
CA ASN A 29 -2.23 -13.28 -0.16
C ASN A 29 -1.25 -14.29 0.44
N GLN A 30 0.02 -13.89 0.54
CA GLN A 30 1.09 -14.73 1.07
C GLN A 30 2.21 -13.86 1.64
N LEU A 31 2.72 -14.24 2.82
CA LEU A 31 3.98 -13.70 3.35
C LEU A 31 5.15 -14.50 2.78
N GLN A 32 6.19 -13.82 2.35
CA GLN A 32 7.37 -14.44 1.73
C GLN A 32 8.64 -13.70 2.17
N ASP A 33 9.11 -14.00 3.38
CA ASP A 33 10.37 -13.48 3.85
C ASP A 33 11.54 -13.99 3.00
N VAL A 34 12.44 -13.08 2.63
CA VAL A 34 13.66 -13.43 1.88
C VAL A 34 14.82 -13.53 2.84
N ASP A 35 15.41 -14.72 2.96
CA ASP A 35 16.61 -14.98 3.76
C ASP A 35 17.80 -14.17 3.22
N ARG A 36 18.57 -13.59 4.13
CA ARG A 36 19.74 -12.73 3.85
C ARG A 36 21.05 -13.35 4.34
N GLY A 37 21.04 -14.63 4.70
CA GLY A 37 22.19 -15.38 5.16
C GLY A 37 22.59 -15.03 6.59
N TYR A 38 23.90 -15.04 6.86
CA TYR A 38 24.46 -14.93 8.20
C TYR A 38 25.57 -13.88 8.25
N GLN A 39 25.71 -13.26 9.42
CA GLN A 39 26.81 -12.39 9.78
C GLN A 39 27.72 -13.09 10.79
N VAL A 40 29.03 -12.87 10.67
CA VAL A 40 30.05 -13.44 11.55
C VAL A 40 30.67 -12.31 12.35
N PHE A 41 30.52 -12.36 13.67
CA PHE A 41 31.15 -11.44 14.61
C PHE A 41 32.36 -12.13 15.25
N GLU A 42 33.52 -11.47 15.23
CA GLU A 42 34.71 -11.93 15.92
C GLU A 42 34.98 -11.02 17.11
N HIS A 43 34.99 -11.59 18.32
CA HIS A 43 35.26 -10.87 19.56
C HIS A 43 36.11 -11.75 20.48
N ASP A 44 37.24 -11.22 20.95
CA ASP A 44 38.18 -11.91 21.86
C ASP A 44 38.58 -13.32 21.41
N GLY A 45 38.81 -13.52 20.11
CA GLY A 45 39.18 -14.82 19.52
C GLY A 45 38.04 -15.82 19.39
N SER A 46 36.82 -15.45 19.80
CA SER A 46 35.59 -16.24 19.57
C SER A 46 34.84 -15.73 18.33
N LYS A 47 34.30 -16.65 17.54
CA LYS A 47 33.45 -16.34 16.37
C LYS A 47 32.00 -16.67 16.69
N THR A 48 31.13 -15.67 16.58
CA THR A 48 29.68 -15.82 16.70
C THR A 48 29.04 -15.69 15.34
N ILE A 49 28.24 -16.69 14.95
CA ILE A 49 27.47 -16.67 13.70
C ILE A 49 26.02 -16.34 14.08
N SER A 50 25.48 -15.26 13.52
CA SER A 50 24.08 -14.87 13.72
C SER A 50 23.39 -14.74 12.36
N PRO A 51 22.12 -15.17 12.21
CA PRO A 51 21.36 -14.89 11.01
C PRO A 51 21.19 -13.37 10.83
N ASN A 52 21.18 -12.93 9.59
CA ASN A 52 20.78 -11.57 9.24
C ASN A 52 19.26 -11.45 9.36
N PRO A 53 18.73 -10.26 9.74
CA PRO A 53 17.30 -10.02 9.64
C PRO A 53 16.82 -10.27 8.20
N PRO A 54 15.73 -11.00 7.99
CA PRO A 54 15.22 -11.24 6.64
C PRO A 54 14.63 -9.96 6.05
N LEU A 55 14.59 -9.90 4.72
CA LEU A 55 13.82 -8.88 4.03
C LEU A 55 12.35 -9.28 4.06
N ARG A 56 11.49 -8.38 4.56
CA ARG A 56 10.06 -8.66 4.73
C ARG A 56 9.32 -8.43 3.43
N CYS A 57 8.80 -9.48 2.82
CA CYS A 57 8.06 -9.36 1.57
C CYS A 57 6.72 -10.10 1.62
N ALA A 58 5.82 -9.73 0.71
CA ALA A 58 4.51 -10.33 0.58
C ALA A 58 4.00 -10.29 -0.86
N GLU A 59 3.25 -11.31 -1.26
CA GLU A 59 2.31 -11.20 -2.36
C GLU A 59 1.01 -10.60 -1.84
N ILE A 60 0.56 -9.54 -2.49
CA ILE A 60 -0.62 -8.77 -2.11
C ILE A 60 -1.57 -8.61 -3.29
N SER A 61 -2.82 -8.34 -2.98
CA SER A 61 -3.82 -7.84 -3.92
C SER A 61 -4.22 -6.42 -3.55
N LEU A 62 -4.15 -5.52 -4.54
CA LEU A 62 -4.54 -4.12 -4.44
C LEU A 62 -5.86 -3.90 -5.16
N THR A 63 -6.84 -3.35 -4.46
CA THR A 63 -8.17 -3.03 -5.00
C THR A 63 -8.48 -1.56 -4.77
N LEU A 64 -8.95 -0.85 -5.79
CA LEU A 64 -9.33 0.56 -5.70
C LEU A 64 -10.83 0.74 -5.88
N SER A 65 -11.44 1.68 -5.18
CA SER A 65 -12.87 1.98 -5.36
C SER A 65 -13.20 2.70 -6.67
N GLN A 66 -12.20 3.22 -7.39
CA GLN A 66 -12.38 3.95 -8.64
C GLN A 66 -11.28 3.59 -9.63
N HIS A 67 -11.55 3.78 -10.92
CA HIS A 67 -10.52 3.60 -11.95
C HIS A 67 -9.40 4.62 -11.76
N GLN A 68 -8.14 4.16 -11.81
CA GLN A 68 -6.95 4.99 -11.70
C GLN A 68 -5.83 4.48 -12.59
N GLN A 69 -4.97 5.38 -13.04
CA GLN A 69 -3.72 5.02 -13.70
C GLN A 69 -2.57 5.75 -13.01
N LYS A 70 -1.54 4.99 -12.59
CA LYS A 70 -0.38 5.53 -11.88
C LYS A 70 0.90 4.87 -12.38
N VAL A 71 2.00 5.58 -12.22
CA VAL A 71 3.34 5.02 -12.42
C VAL A 71 3.60 3.99 -11.32
N ALA A 72 4.02 2.77 -11.66
CA ALA A 72 4.19 1.70 -10.68
C ALA A 72 5.16 2.09 -9.55
N VAL A 73 6.27 2.77 -9.88
CA VAL A 73 7.26 3.25 -8.90
C VAL A 73 6.69 4.27 -7.91
N TRP A 74 5.68 5.05 -8.31
CA TRP A 74 5.04 6.03 -7.43
C TRP A 74 4.26 5.37 -6.29
N LEU A 75 3.82 4.11 -6.49
CA LEU A 75 3.10 3.32 -5.50
C LEU A 75 3.99 2.72 -4.43
N THR A 76 5.29 2.53 -4.71
CA THR A 76 6.22 1.91 -3.75
C THR A 76 6.22 2.67 -2.43
N LYS A 77 6.36 3.99 -2.45
CA LYS A 77 6.37 4.83 -1.23
C LYS A 77 5.01 5.03 -0.55
N ARG A 78 3.95 4.46 -1.14
CA ARG A 78 2.59 4.54 -0.63
C ARG A 78 2.12 3.28 0.05
N LEU A 79 2.91 2.21 -0.02
CA LEU A 79 2.67 1.00 0.74
C LEU A 79 3.46 1.06 2.04
N LYS A 80 2.74 0.89 3.15
CA LYS A 80 3.30 0.81 4.49
C LYS A 80 2.90 -0.51 5.12
N ALA A 81 3.84 -1.14 5.82
CA ALA A 81 3.55 -2.29 6.65
C ALA A 81 3.65 -1.90 8.12
N THR A 82 2.71 -2.39 8.92
CA THR A 82 2.84 -2.42 10.37
C THR A 82 3.37 -3.79 10.76
N LEU A 83 4.47 -3.83 11.49
CA LEU A 83 5.07 -5.06 11.99
C LEU A 83 4.40 -5.52 13.28
N ILE A 84 4.61 -6.78 13.68
CA ILE A 84 4.04 -7.35 14.92
C ILE A 84 4.48 -6.60 16.19
N ASN A 85 5.61 -5.90 16.16
CA ASN A 85 6.10 -5.05 17.25
C ASN A 85 5.52 -3.62 17.22
N GLY A 86 4.61 -3.32 16.29
CA GLY A 86 3.97 -2.01 16.15
C GLY A 86 4.77 -0.97 15.37
N ARG A 87 5.99 -1.28 14.91
CA ARG A 87 6.74 -0.37 14.04
C ARG A 87 6.14 -0.33 12.64
N GLU A 88 6.15 0.85 12.03
CA GLU A 88 5.77 1.04 10.64
C GLU A 88 7.01 1.13 9.76
N VAL A 89 6.94 0.50 8.58
CA VAL A 89 7.99 0.53 7.57
C VAL A 89 7.37 0.80 6.19
N GLU A 90 8.05 1.61 5.39
CA GLU A 90 7.66 1.85 3.99
C GLU A 90 8.19 0.76 3.07
N ALA A 91 7.47 0.48 1.99
CA ALA A 91 7.99 -0.44 1.00
C ALA A 91 9.24 0.15 0.32
N THR A 92 10.21 -0.74 0.11
CA THR A 92 11.45 -0.46 -0.62
C THR A 92 11.37 -0.95 -2.05
N GLN A 93 10.53 -1.95 -2.32
CA GLN A 93 10.31 -2.51 -3.64
C GLN A 93 8.83 -2.86 -3.85
N LEU A 94 8.35 -2.63 -5.07
CA LEU A 94 7.03 -3.03 -5.53
C LEU A 94 7.12 -3.46 -6.99
N SER A 95 6.56 -4.63 -7.30
CA SER A 95 6.43 -5.12 -8.66
C SER A 95 5.03 -5.64 -8.92
N PHE A 96 4.58 -5.43 -10.15
CA PHE A 96 3.32 -5.98 -10.66
C PHE A 96 3.64 -7.06 -11.69
N ARG A 97 2.63 -7.86 -12.05
CA ARG A 97 2.75 -8.78 -13.17
C ARG A 97 2.99 -8.03 -14.47
N LYS A 98 3.72 -8.64 -15.40
CA LYS A 98 4.18 -7.97 -16.62
C LYS A 98 3.00 -7.50 -17.49
N GLU A 99 1.94 -8.27 -17.53
CA GLU A 99 0.68 -7.98 -18.24
C GLU A 99 -0.09 -6.78 -17.67
N ASP A 100 0.11 -6.47 -16.39
CA ASP A 100 -0.50 -5.33 -15.71
C ASP A 100 0.30 -4.02 -15.92
N LEU A 101 1.53 -4.14 -16.43
CA LEU A 101 2.44 -3.03 -16.66
C LEU A 101 2.48 -2.64 -18.13
N LYS A 102 2.08 -1.40 -18.41
CA LYS A 102 2.20 -0.80 -19.75
C LYS A 102 3.08 0.44 -19.66
N ALA A 103 4.29 0.34 -20.22
CA ALA A 103 5.30 1.40 -20.20
C ALA A 103 5.57 1.98 -18.79
N GLY A 104 5.60 1.11 -17.77
CA GLY A 104 5.83 1.49 -16.36
C GLY A 104 4.59 2.03 -15.62
N TYR A 105 3.45 2.14 -16.28
CA TYR A 105 2.17 2.44 -15.66
C TYR A 105 1.39 1.17 -15.33
N VAL A 106 0.65 1.23 -14.23
CA VAL A 106 -0.40 0.27 -13.87
C VAL A 106 -1.75 0.98 -13.92
N SER A 107 -2.74 0.33 -14.52
CA SER A 107 -4.12 0.86 -14.64
C SER A 107 -5.05 -0.03 -13.84
N PHE A 108 -5.71 0.53 -12.84
CA PHE A 108 -6.68 -0.16 -11.99
C PHE A 108 -8.08 0.15 -12.47
N ASP A 109 -8.87 -0.89 -12.71
CA ASP A 109 -10.31 -0.77 -12.86
C ASP A 109 -10.97 -0.73 -11.47
N ALA A 110 -12.12 -0.06 -11.38
CA ALA A 110 -12.84 0.06 -10.11
C ALA A 110 -13.23 -1.33 -9.58
N HIS A 111 -12.93 -1.58 -8.31
CA HIS A 111 -13.20 -2.81 -7.57
C HIS A 111 -12.55 -4.08 -8.15
N GLN A 112 -11.55 -3.93 -9.02
CA GLN A 112 -10.80 -5.05 -9.56
C GLN A 112 -9.43 -5.17 -8.88
N ALA A 113 -9.23 -6.31 -8.23
CA ALA A 113 -7.97 -6.63 -7.57
C ALA A 113 -6.83 -6.82 -8.58
N LYS A 114 -5.66 -6.27 -8.28
CA LYS A 114 -4.40 -6.54 -8.99
C LYS A 114 -3.37 -7.14 -8.07
N SER A 115 -2.70 -8.18 -8.54
CA SER A 115 -1.63 -8.84 -7.78
C SER A 115 -0.34 -8.04 -7.88
N ALA A 116 0.35 -7.89 -6.74
CA ALA A 116 1.65 -7.26 -6.67
C ALA A 116 2.53 -8.01 -5.67
N TYR A 117 3.85 -7.91 -5.86
CA TYR A 117 4.84 -8.36 -4.90
C TYR A 117 5.52 -7.14 -4.30
N VAL A 118 5.54 -7.07 -2.97
CA VAL A 118 6.06 -5.92 -2.22
C VAL A 118 7.12 -6.39 -1.23
N CYS A 119 8.20 -5.64 -1.10
CA CYS A 119 9.19 -5.82 -0.04
C CYS A 119 9.36 -4.54 0.77
N PHE A 120 9.59 -4.71 2.06
CA PHE A 120 9.88 -3.69 3.07
C PHE A 120 11.31 -3.87 3.57
N ASP A 121 11.71 -3.07 4.55
CA ASP A 121 13.06 -3.11 5.11
C ASP A 121 13.40 -4.43 5.82
N GLU A 122 14.70 -4.61 6.10
CA GLU A 122 15.23 -5.74 6.86
C GLU A 122 14.78 -5.66 8.32
N ASP A 123 14.03 -6.65 8.80
CA ASP A 123 13.53 -6.64 10.18
C ASP A 123 13.34 -8.05 10.75
N ALA A 124 13.55 -8.22 12.05
CA ALA A 124 13.29 -9.48 12.76
C ALA A 124 11.80 -9.68 13.06
N ALA A 125 11.00 -8.61 13.09
CA ALA A 125 9.57 -8.66 13.29
C ALA A 125 8.82 -8.92 11.96
N ALA A 126 7.87 -9.86 12.00
CA ALA A 126 7.02 -10.18 10.85
C ALA A 126 6.03 -9.05 10.53
N ILE A 127 5.56 -9.03 9.28
CA ILE A 127 4.48 -8.15 8.83
C ILE A 127 3.17 -8.58 9.51
N ARG A 128 2.44 -7.61 10.07
CA ARG A 128 1.09 -7.81 10.62
C ARG A 128 0.02 -7.34 9.64
N THR A 129 0.15 -6.13 9.13
CA THR A 129 -0.77 -5.51 8.16
C THR A 129 0.02 -4.77 7.10
N ILE A 130 -0.59 -4.60 5.93
CA ILE A 130 -0.10 -3.73 4.87
C ILE A 130 -1.24 -2.80 4.48
N GLU A 131 -0.94 -1.52 4.34
CA GLU A 131 -1.88 -0.47 3.97
C GLU A 131 -1.31 0.34 2.82
N CYS A 132 -2.20 0.93 2.02
CA CYS A 132 -1.86 1.84 0.94
C CYS A 132 -2.46 3.22 1.16
N ASP A 133 -1.62 4.24 1.08
CA ASP A 133 -2.06 5.64 1.05
C ASP A 133 -2.13 6.13 -0.40
N TRP A 134 -3.34 6.28 -0.94
CA TRP A 134 -3.52 6.63 -2.35
C TRP A 134 -3.54 8.14 -2.63
N ASN A 135 -3.24 8.97 -1.62
CA ASN A 135 -3.16 10.43 -1.76
C ASN A 135 -1.83 10.92 -2.37
#